data_AF-A0A817LSB2-F1
#
_entry.id   AF-A0A817LSB2-F1
#
_cell.length_a   1.000
_cell.length_b   1.000
_cell.length_c   1.000
_cell.angle_alpha   90.00
_cell.angle_beta   90.00
_cell.angle_gamma   90.00
#
_symmetry.space_group_name_H-M   'P 1'
#
loop_
_entity.id
_entity.type
_entity.pdbx_description
1 polymer ?
#
loop_
_entity_poly.entity_id
_entity_poly.type
_entity_poly.pdbx_seq_one_letter_code
_entity_poly.pdbx_strand_id
1 'polypeptide(L)'
;SSRKGAIGYYIPAGEAQHITQHDIQKYKKKTWNSFDQFKILQFGNWKVTLSNDGTEWKSGTCNCPNFFKEFICKHVIGMAIKIEVL
;
A
#
# COMPACT_ATOMS: atom_id res chain seq x y z
N SER A 1 -9.61 -5.03 -11.07
CA SER A 1 -8.68 -5.16 -12.20
C SER A 1 -7.28 -5.36 -11.65
N SER A 2 -6.77 -6.59 -11.62
CA SER A 2 -5.39 -6.89 -11.24
C SER A 2 -4.55 -6.75 -12.51
N ARG A 3 -3.64 -5.77 -12.57
CA ARG A 3 -2.66 -5.71 -13.67
C ARG A 3 -1.83 -7.00 -13.56
N LYS A 4 -1.79 -7.82 -14.61
CA LYS A 4 -0.88 -8.98 -14.69
C LYS A 4 0.53 -8.45 -14.44
N GLY A 5 1.25 -9.03 -13.49
CA GLY A 5 2.62 -8.61 -13.13
C GLY A 5 2.76 -7.68 -11.92
N ALA A 6 1.70 -7.22 -11.26
CA ALA A 6 1.88 -6.30 -10.12
C ALA A 6 2.05 -7.02 -8.76
N ILE A 7 3.05 -6.62 -7.97
CA ILE A 7 3.31 -7.12 -6.60
C ILE A 7 2.77 -6.11 -5.58
N GLY A 8 2.03 -6.62 -4.58
CA GLY A 8 1.45 -5.81 -3.50
C GLY A 8 2.23 -5.95 -2.18
N TYR A 9 2.70 -4.83 -1.64
CA TYR A 9 3.36 -4.70 -0.35
C TYR A 9 2.45 -3.98 0.65
N TYR A 10 2.50 -4.37 1.92
CA TYR A 10 1.72 -3.76 2.99
C TYR A 10 2.67 -3.13 4.01
N ILE A 11 2.45 -1.86 4.33
CA ILE A 11 3.25 -1.02 5.22
C ILE A 11 2.34 -0.52 6.35
N PRO A 12 2.73 -0.62 7.63
CA PRO A 12 1.91 -0.13 8.72
C PRO A 12 1.70 1.38 8.61
N ALA A 13 0.50 1.84 8.95
CA ALA A 13 0.22 3.27 9.06
C ALA A 13 0.52 3.78 10.47
N GLY A 14 1.11 4.97 10.57
CA GLY A 14 1.39 5.63 11.86
C GLY A 14 2.57 5.00 12.62
N GLU A 15 2.41 4.87 13.93
CA GLU A 15 3.42 4.37 14.89
C GLU A 15 3.55 2.83 14.90
N ALA A 16 2.64 2.12 14.23
CA ALA A 16 2.66 0.66 14.19
C ALA A 16 3.93 0.17 13.50
N GLN A 17 4.62 -0.80 14.10
CA GLN A 17 5.88 -1.34 13.57
C GLN A 17 5.68 -2.58 12.69
N HIS A 18 4.58 -3.32 12.88
CA HIS A 18 4.35 -4.60 12.24
C HIS A 18 2.92 -4.74 11.75
N ILE A 19 2.77 -5.39 10.59
CA ILE A 19 1.48 -5.83 10.03
C ILE A 19 1.44 -7.35 10.10
N THR A 20 0.37 -7.90 10.66
CA THR A 20 0.16 -9.35 10.66
C THR A 20 -0.57 -9.79 9.39
N GLN A 21 -0.44 -11.08 9.05
CA GLN A 21 -1.24 -11.67 7.97
C GLN A 21 -2.74 -11.51 8.23
N HIS A 22 -3.18 -11.57 9.49
CA HIS A 22 -4.57 -11.37 9.87
C HIS A 22 -5.06 -9.94 9.55
N ASP A 23 -4.24 -8.93 9.74
CA ASP A 23 -4.57 -7.54 9.39
C ASP A 23 -4.74 -7.36 7.87
N ILE A 24 -3.86 -8.00 7.09
CA ILE A 24 -3.96 -8.03 5.62
C ILE A 24 -5.27 -8.69 5.18
N GLN A 25 -5.67 -9.80 5.81
CA GLN A 25 -6.92 -10.47 5.47
C GLN A 25 -8.14 -9.62 5.83
N LYS A 26 -8.13 -8.95 6.99
CA LYS A 26 -9.19 -8.01 7.37
C LYS A 26 -9.31 -6.86 6.37
N TYR A 27 -8.19 -6.26 5.96
CA TYR A 27 -8.17 -5.24 4.92
C TYR A 27 -8.76 -5.73 3.59
N LYS A 28 -8.37 -6.94 3.15
CA LYS A 28 -8.84 -7.53 1.88
C LYS A 28 -10.32 -7.86 1.86
N LYS A 29 -10.91 -8.27 2.99
CA LYS A 29 -12.34 -8.60 3.09
C LYS A 29 -13.24 -7.42 2.76
N LYS A 30 -12.79 -6.19 3.02
CA LYS A 30 -13.55 -4.95 2.76
C LYS A 30 -14.98 -4.98 3.33
N THR A 31 -15.17 -5.63 4.47
CA THR A 31 -16.44 -5.68 5.19
C THR A 31 -16.32 -4.88 6.48
N TRP A 32 -17.17 -3.87 6.64
CA TRP A 32 -17.25 -3.03 7.83
C TRP A 32 -18.71 -2.72 8.14
N ASN A 33 -19.05 -2.69 9.43
CA ASN A 33 -20.41 -2.40 9.89
C ASN A 33 -20.53 -0.99 10.49
N SER A 34 -19.42 -0.24 10.55
CA SER A 34 -19.42 1.15 11.00
C SER A 34 -18.34 1.98 10.28
N PHE A 35 -18.52 3.29 10.29
CA PHE A 35 -17.53 4.22 9.74
C PHE A 35 -16.20 4.17 10.53
N ASP A 36 -16.25 3.93 11.84
CA ASP A 36 -15.04 3.75 12.65
C ASP A 36 -14.27 2.49 12.27
N GLN A 37 -14.96 1.38 12.04
CA GLN A 37 -14.33 0.16 11.51
C GLN A 37 -13.72 0.40 10.12
N PHE A 38 -14.43 1.12 9.25
CA PHE A 38 -13.89 1.52 7.95
C PHE A 38 -12.59 2.31 8.11
N LYS A 39 -12.56 3.34 8.98
CA LYS A 39 -11.36 4.15 9.18
C LYS A 39 -10.16 3.30 9.64
N ILE A 40 -10.37 2.44 10.64
CA ILE A 40 -9.32 1.58 11.18
C ILE A 40 -8.76 0.65 10.10
N LEU A 41 -9.64 0.01 9.32
CA LEU A 41 -9.21 -0.95 8.30
C LEU A 41 -8.57 -0.26 7.09
N GLN A 42 -9.16 0.83 6.61
CA GLN A 42 -8.73 1.52 5.39
C GLN A 42 -7.45 2.33 5.61
N PHE A 43 -7.29 2.95 6.78
CA PHE A 43 -6.16 3.82 7.11
C PHE A 43 -5.16 3.19 8.10
N GLY A 44 -5.38 1.95 8.54
CA GLY A 44 -4.42 1.23 9.38
C GLY A 44 -3.23 0.65 8.62
N ASN A 45 -3.35 0.50 7.28
CA ASN A 45 -2.30 -0.09 6.44
C ASN A 45 -2.19 0.63 5.09
N TRP A 46 -0.96 0.89 4.67
CA TRP A 46 -0.65 1.35 3.31
C TRP A 46 -0.31 0.17 2.41
N LYS A 47 -1.14 -0.06 1.39
CA LYS A 47 -0.86 -0.99 0.30
C LYS A 47 -0.14 -0.24 -0.81
N VAL A 48 1.12 -0.61 -1.05
CA VAL A 48 1.91 -0.22 -2.22
C VAL A 48 1.80 -1.32 -3.26
N THR A 49 1.57 -0.95 -4.52
CA THR A 49 1.54 -1.89 -5.65
C THR A 49 2.59 -1.45 -6.66
N LEU A 50 3.58 -2.28 -6.93
CA LEU A 50 4.65 -2.04 -7.90
C LEU A 50 4.52 -3.00 -9.09
N SER A 51 5.09 -2.61 -10.24
CA SER A 51 5.29 -3.52 -11.37
C SER A 51 6.29 -4.62 -10.97
N ASN A 52 6.18 -5.79 -11.60
CA ASN A 52 7.23 -6.82 -11.55
C ASN A 52 8.43 -6.44 -12.41
N ASP A 53 8.25 -5.54 -13.37
CA ASP A 53 9.35 -4.91 -14.07
C ASP A 53 9.93 -3.79 -13.18
N GLY A 54 11.16 -4.01 -12.72
CA GLY A 54 11.87 -3.04 -11.88
C GLY A 54 12.03 -1.67 -12.54
N THR A 55 12.11 -1.61 -13.87
CA THR A 55 12.25 -0.34 -14.60
C THR A 55 10.98 0.53 -14.53
N GLU A 56 9.83 -0.09 -14.26
CA GLU A 56 8.52 0.56 -14.21
C GLU A 56 8.08 0.96 -12.79
N TRP A 57 8.99 0.93 -11.80
CA TRP A 57 8.66 1.21 -10.39
C TRP A 57 7.94 2.56 -10.19
N LYS A 58 8.24 3.56 -11.04
CA LYS A 58 7.62 4.91 -11.03
C LYS A 58 6.11 4.88 -11.29
N SER A 59 5.61 3.85 -11.95
CA SER A 59 4.18 3.63 -12.20
C SER A 59 3.43 3.02 -11.00
N GLY A 60 4.16 2.75 -9.92
CA GLY A 60 3.64 2.19 -8.68
C GLY A 60 2.55 3.05 -8.06
N THR A 61 1.64 2.39 -7.35
CA THR A 61 0.49 3.06 -6.69
C THR A 61 0.50 2.79 -5.20
N CYS A 62 -0.03 3.71 -4.41
CA CYS A 62 -0.23 3.55 -2.98
C CYS A 62 -1.65 4.00 -2.60
N ASN A 63 -2.31 3.30 -1.68
CA ASN A 63 -3.64 3.68 -1.17
C ASN A 63 -3.58 4.75 -0.07
N CYS A 64 -2.38 5.19 0.36
CA CYS A 64 -2.29 6.24 1.37
C CYS A 64 -2.94 7.52 0.82
N PRO A 65 -3.61 8.32 1.66
CA PRO A 65 -4.19 9.59 1.25
C PRO A 65 -3.06 10.61 1.07
N ASN A 66 -2.28 10.48 -0.01
CA ASN A 66 -1.21 11.42 -0.28
C ASN A 66 -1.80 12.66 -0.95
N PHE A 67 -1.82 13.76 -0.19
CA PHE A 67 -2.18 15.09 -0.65
C PHE A 67 -0.95 15.75 -1.30
N PHE A 68 -0.48 15.24 -2.42
CA PHE A 68 0.42 15.96 -3.34
C PHE A 68 0.26 15.31 -4.71
N LYS A 69 -0.76 15.76 -5.46
CA LYS A 69 -1.26 15.12 -6.69
C LYS A 69 -0.26 15.10 -7.85
N GLU A 70 0.88 15.77 -7.71
CA GLU A 70 1.89 15.93 -8.76
C GLU A 70 3.18 15.14 -8.50
N PHE A 71 3.36 14.56 -7.31
CA PHE A 71 4.59 13.85 -6.95
C PHE A 71 4.34 12.36 -6.68
N ILE A 72 5.36 11.55 -6.95
CA ILE A 72 5.37 10.12 -6.61
C ILE A 72 5.26 9.98 -5.09
N CYS A 73 4.39 9.07 -4.63
CA CYS A 73 4.22 8.80 -3.21
C CYS A 73 5.53 8.28 -2.58
N LYS A 74 5.91 8.83 -1.42
CA LYS A 74 7.10 8.40 -0.67
C LYS A 74 7.12 6.90 -0.35
N HIS A 75 5.96 6.27 -0.17
CA HIS A 75 5.88 4.83 0.06
C HIS A 75 6.22 4.01 -1.19
N VAL A 76 5.92 4.52 -2.39
CA VAL A 76 6.34 3.90 -3.66
C VAL A 76 7.85 3.97 -3.78
N ILE A 77 8.44 5.16 -3.56
CA ILE A 77 9.90 5.37 -3.60
C ILE A 77 10.61 4.51 -2.56
N GLY A 78 10.15 4.54 -1.31
CA GLY A 78 10.75 3.76 -0.22
C GLY A 78 10.72 2.26 -0.49
N MET A 79 9.63 1.74 -1.08
CA MET A 79 9.58 0.34 -1.49
C MET A 79 10.50 0.02 -2.66
N ALA A 80 10.59 0.90 -3.67
CA ALA A 80 11.51 0.70 -4.80
C ALA A 80 12.98 0.63 -4.35
N ILE A 81 13.39 1.48 -3.40
CA ILE A 81 14.71 1.41 -2.75
C ILE A 81 14.87 0.09 -2.00
N LYS A 82 13.87 -0.29 -1.18
CA LYS A 82 13.95 -1.49 -0.33
C LYS A 82 14.10 -2.79 -1.12
N ILE A 83 13.59 -2.84 -2.35
CA ILE A 83 13.68 -4.01 -3.23
C ILE A 83 14.72 -3.86 -4.33
N GLU A 84 15.56 -2.81 -4.27
CA GLU A 84 16.71 -2.60 -5.16
C GLU A 84 16.34 -2.48 -6.66
N VAL A 85 15.24 -1.78 -6.95
CA VAL A 85 14.80 -1.49 -8.34
C VAL A 85 14.82 0.00 -8.70
N LEU A 86 15.26 0.85 -7.77
CA LEU A 86 15.59 2.25 -8.01
C LEU A 86 17.05 2.37 -8.46
#